data_AF-A0A6C0CN58-F1
#
_entry.id   AF-A0A6C0CN58-F1
#
_cell.length_a   1.000
_cell.length_b   1.000
_cell.length_c   1.000
_cell.angle_alpha   90.00
_cell.angle_beta   90.00
_cell.angle_gamma   90.00
#
_symmetry.space_group_name_H-M   'P 1'
#
loop_
_entity.id
_entity.type
_entity.pdbx_description
1 polymer ?
#
loop_
_entity_poly.entity_id
_entity_poly.type
_entity_poly.pdbx_seq_one_letter_code
_entity_poly.pdbx_strand_id
1 'polypeptide(L)'
;MEHPSDLPIVQALTNFVEEFKANPHAELEVRLGTIIDGKFVAGVDSQYSMELNQGMTDSHSIHMWKLNPLRIFKYLYFADGLRGRYETAVKTEFHKIVLRHCLVVRCLNRKYALKFALKEEIPMPDDTLTIEPATYIRFNTRATLELPDWKYEFTMVGEGPSEEAARKNNVSHQVEIEVQHSACSHMNSRDLAITLLGRGRDLTCRVKATGELEFIPLEIVTKS
;
A
#
# COMPACT_ATOMS: atom_id res chain seq x y z
N MET A 1 -18.50 -17.14 5.38
CA MET A 1 -19.13 -16.67 6.63
C MET A 1 -18.18 -15.68 7.29
N GLU A 2 -18.63 -14.46 7.58
CA GLU A 2 -17.83 -13.45 8.29
C GLU A 2 -17.62 -13.88 9.75
N HIS A 3 -16.40 -13.73 10.28
CA HIS A 3 -16.17 -13.95 11.71
C HIS A 3 -16.67 -12.72 12.49
N PRO A 4 -17.39 -12.87 13.62
CA PRO A 4 -17.96 -11.73 14.36
C PRO A 4 -16.95 -10.64 14.74
N SER A 5 -15.67 -11.01 14.95
CA SER A 5 -14.58 -10.05 15.23
C SER A 5 -14.25 -9.10 14.07
N ASP A 6 -14.64 -9.46 12.85
CA ASP A 6 -14.27 -8.70 11.66
C ASP A 6 -15.27 -7.58 11.36
N LEU A 7 -16.47 -7.63 11.94
CA LEU A 7 -17.55 -6.69 11.67
C LEU A 7 -17.12 -5.21 11.81
N PRO A 8 -16.36 -4.80 12.85
CA PRO A 8 -15.91 -3.41 12.97
C PRO A 8 -14.92 -3.00 11.86
N ILE A 9 -14.09 -3.94 11.40
CA ILE A 9 -13.10 -3.74 10.34
C ILE A 9 -13.82 -3.63 8.99
N VAL A 10 -14.72 -4.58 8.70
CA VAL A 10 -15.53 -4.58 7.47
C VAL A 10 -16.37 -3.31 7.38
N GLN A 11 -16.97 -2.87 8.47
CA GLN A 11 -17.74 -1.62 8.48
C GLN A 11 -16.86 -0.40 8.17
N ALA A 12 -15.66 -0.32 8.77
CA ALA A 12 -14.73 0.77 8.48
C ALA A 12 -14.29 0.75 7.00
N LEU A 13 -13.96 -0.42 6.46
CA LEU A 13 -13.56 -0.58 5.06
C LEU A 13 -14.71 -0.32 4.09
N THR A 14 -15.96 -0.61 4.47
CA THR A 14 -17.13 -0.30 3.65
C THR A 14 -17.24 1.20 3.43
N ASN A 15 -17.01 2.01 4.48
CA ASN A 15 -16.99 3.47 4.35
C ASN A 15 -15.84 3.94 3.43
N PHE A 16 -14.64 3.32 3.52
CA PHE A 16 -13.52 3.66 2.64
C PHE A 16 -13.87 3.38 1.18
N VAL A 17 -14.54 2.25 0.93
CA VAL A 17 -14.97 1.84 -0.41
C VAL A 17 -16.06 2.76 -0.96
N GLU A 18 -17.01 3.21 -0.15
CA GLU A 18 -18.03 4.17 -0.58
C GLU A 18 -17.42 5.49 -1.05
N GLU A 19 -16.43 6.02 -0.32
CA GLU A 19 -15.70 7.22 -0.73
C GLU A 19 -14.81 6.98 -1.94
N PHE A 20 -14.11 5.85 -2.00
CA PHE A 20 -13.34 5.43 -3.18
C PHE A 20 -14.22 5.41 -4.43
N LYS A 21 -15.41 4.81 -4.36
CA LYS A 21 -16.38 4.76 -5.46
C LYS A 21 -16.86 6.13 -5.91
N ALA A 22 -16.97 7.07 -4.97
CA ALA A 22 -17.42 8.43 -5.26
C ALA A 22 -16.31 9.32 -5.85
N ASN A 23 -15.03 8.92 -5.72
CA ASN A 23 -13.89 9.72 -6.15
C ASN A 23 -12.94 8.95 -7.09
N PRO A 24 -12.93 9.25 -8.41
CA PRO A 24 -12.06 8.57 -9.37
C PRO A 24 -10.56 8.85 -9.17
N HIS A 25 -10.21 9.89 -8.39
CA HIS A 25 -8.84 10.25 -8.06
C HIS A 25 -8.35 9.64 -6.74
N ALA A 26 -9.23 8.92 -6.04
CA ALA A 26 -8.84 8.22 -4.83
C ALA A 26 -8.15 6.89 -5.16
N GLU A 27 -7.17 6.54 -4.33
CA GLU A 27 -6.46 5.27 -4.30
C GLU A 27 -6.81 4.57 -2.98
N LEU A 28 -7.32 3.34 -3.08
CA LEU A 28 -7.59 2.47 -1.93
C LEU A 28 -6.59 1.32 -1.92
N GLU A 29 -5.73 1.29 -0.90
CA GLU A 29 -4.63 0.33 -0.78
C GLU A 29 -4.70 -0.46 0.54
N VAL A 30 -4.14 -1.67 0.53
CA VAL A 30 -3.69 -2.38 1.73
C VAL A 30 -2.20 -2.66 1.62
N ARG A 31 -1.46 -2.38 2.70
CA ARG A 31 0.00 -2.55 2.76
C ARG A 31 0.42 -3.40 3.96
N LEU A 32 1.43 -4.24 3.76
CA LEU A 32 2.11 -4.97 4.84
C LEU A 32 3.11 -4.09 5.60
N GLY A 33 3.20 -4.32 6.90
CA GLY A 33 4.17 -3.65 7.75
C GLY A 33 4.28 -4.25 9.14
N THR A 34 5.04 -3.60 10.00
CA THR A 34 5.16 -3.94 11.41
C THR A 34 4.64 -2.79 12.27
N ILE A 35 4.27 -3.09 13.52
CA ILE A 35 3.88 -2.08 14.50
C ILE A 35 5.03 -1.94 15.49
N ILE A 36 5.67 -0.78 15.48
CA ILE A 36 6.80 -0.45 16.35
C ILE A 36 6.39 0.77 17.16
N ASP A 37 6.40 0.66 18.49
CA ASP A 37 6.01 1.73 19.42
C ASP A 37 4.62 2.34 19.10
N GLY A 38 3.67 1.47 18.75
CA GLY A 38 2.30 1.87 18.39
C GLY A 38 2.16 2.52 17.01
N LYS A 39 3.24 2.62 16.22
CA LYS A 39 3.23 3.18 14.87
C LYS A 39 3.39 2.10 13.82
N PHE A 40 2.61 2.20 12.75
CA PHE A 40 2.78 1.33 11.59
C PHE A 40 3.99 1.75 10.76
N VAL A 41 4.91 0.83 10.54
CA VAL A 41 6.08 0.98 9.67
C VAL A 41 5.89 0.05 8.46
N ALA A 42 5.74 0.64 7.28
CA ALA A 42 5.55 -0.09 6.04
C ALA A 42 6.83 -0.85 5.66
N GLY A 43 6.72 -2.16 5.53
CA GLY A 43 7.85 -2.99 5.12
C GLY A 43 7.80 -4.41 5.67
N VAL A 44 8.39 -5.32 4.91
CA VAL A 44 8.64 -6.71 5.26
C VAL A 44 10.13 -7.01 5.09
N ASP A 45 10.57 -8.13 5.66
CA ASP A 45 11.90 -8.66 5.37
C ASP A 45 12.02 -9.13 3.91
N SER A 46 13.24 -9.10 3.38
CA SER A 46 13.52 -9.41 1.98
C SER A 46 13.11 -10.82 1.59
N GLN A 47 13.36 -11.80 2.46
CA GLN A 47 13.00 -13.20 2.23
C GLN A 47 11.48 -13.35 2.09
N TYR A 48 10.70 -12.74 2.98
CA TYR A 48 9.24 -12.77 2.92
C TYR A 48 8.70 -12.12 1.65
N SER A 49 9.26 -10.96 1.25
CA SER A 49 8.90 -10.31 -0.01
C SER A 49 9.18 -11.22 -1.22
N MET A 50 10.30 -11.94 -1.22
CA MET A 50 10.65 -12.86 -2.30
C MET A 50 9.74 -14.08 -2.34
N GLU A 51 9.48 -14.71 -1.19
CA GLU A 51 8.57 -15.87 -1.07
C GLU A 51 7.15 -15.50 -1.56
N LEU A 52 6.62 -14.34 -1.16
CA LEU A 52 5.32 -13.86 -1.64
C LEU A 52 5.32 -13.57 -3.14
N ASN A 53 6.34 -12.89 -3.65
CA ASN A 53 6.41 -12.59 -5.08
C ASN A 53 6.47 -13.88 -5.92
N GLN A 54 7.21 -14.89 -5.47
CA GLN A 54 7.26 -16.19 -6.12
C GLN A 54 5.90 -16.89 -6.10
N GLY A 55 5.25 -17.00 -4.93
CA GLY A 55 3.94 -17.65 -4.82
C GLY A 55 2.86 -16.95 -5.67
N MET A 56 2.91 -15.62 -5.75
CA MET A 56 2.03 -14.83 -6.62
C MET A 56 2.32 -15.05 -8.10
N THR A 57 3.60 -15.17 -8.49
CA THR A 57 4.02 -15.47 -9.87
C THR A 57 3.54 -16.86 -10.29
N ASP A 58 3.67 -17.86 -9.42
CA ASP A 58 3.23 -19.23 -9.70
C ASP A 58 1.70 -19.28 -9.87
N SER A 59 0.96 -18.59 -9.00
CA SER A 59 -0.52 -18.55 -9.02
C SER A 59 -1.10 -17.75 -10.19
N HIS A 60 -0.33 -16.79 -10.72
CA HIS A 60 -0.74 -15.91 -11.83
C HIS A 60 0.18 -16.06 -13.03
N SER A 61 0.70 -17.26 -13.29
CA SER A 61 1.67 -17.52 -14.36
C SER A 61 1.21 -17.14 -15.76
N ILE A 62 -0.10 -17.03 -15.99
CA ILE A 62 -0.69 -16.55 -17.24
C ILE A 62 -0.64 -15.02 -17.39
N HIS A 63 -0.43 -14.27 -16.31
CA HIS A 63 -0.39 -12.82 -16.29
C HIS A 63 1.06 -12.31 -16.27
N MET A 64 1.32 -11.25 -17.05
CA MET A 64 2.66 -10.68 -17.15
C MET A 64 2.94 -9.68 -16.02
N TRP A 65 4.00 -9.94 -15.28
CA TRP A 65 4.57 -9.00 -14.32
C TRP A 65 5.33 -7.90 -15.06
N LYS A 66 4.98 -6.65 -14.80
CA LYS A 66 5.69 -5.48 -15.32
C LYS A 66 6.78 -5.10 -14.32
N LEU A 67 8.04 -5.18 -14.74
CA LEU A 67 9.14 -4.57 -14.00
C LEU A 67 9.19 -3.08 -14.36
N ASN A 68 8.89 -2.21 -13.41
CA ASN A 68 8.94 -0.78 -13.62
C ASN A 68 10.39 -0.30 -13.53
N PRO A 69 10.79 0.69 -14.35
CA PRO A 69 12.10 1.30 -14.23
C PRO A 69 12.29 1.92 -12.84
N LEU A 70 13.55 2.11 -12.44
CA LEU A 70 13.89 2.79 -11.19
C LEU A 70 13.28 4.20 -11.19
N ARG A 71 12.42 4.49 -10.22
CA ARG A 71 11.81 5.81 -10.01
C ARG A 71 12.45 6.50 -8.81
N ILE A 72 12.73 7.79 -8.94
CA ILE A 72 13.35 8.61 -7.89
C ILE A 72 12.38 9.68 -7.47
N PHE A 73 11.87 9.58 -6.24
CA PHE A 73 10.93 10.53 -5.67
C PHE A 73 11.61 11.41 -4.64
N LYS A 74 11.33 12.70 -4.71
CA LYS A 74 11.71 13.67 -3.69
C LYS A 74 10.47 14.07 -2.91
N TYR A 75 10.57 14.02 -1.58
CA TYR A 75 9.46 14.28 -0.67
C TYR A 75 9.65 15.58 0.10
N LEU A 76 8.55 16.28 0.32
CA LEU A 76 8.47 17.55 1.03
C LEU A 76 7.38 17.44 2.09
N TYR A 77 7.57 18.09 3.22
CA TYR A 77 6.52 18.28 4.22
C TYR A 77 6.09 19.73 4.21
N PHE A 78 4.78 19.95 4.07
CA PHE A 78 4.18 21.26 4.23
C PHE A 78 4.00 21.59 5.72
N ALA A 79 3.92 22.88 6.02
CA ALA A 79 3.67 23.39 7.37
C ALA A 79 2.33 22.89 7.97
N ASP A 80 1.38 22.48 7.12
CA ASP A 80 0.10 21.87 7.52
C ASP A 80 0.19 20.35 7.76
N GLY A 81 1.40 19.78 7.75
CA GLY A 81 1.66 18.36 7.96
C GLY A 81 1.40 17.48 6.74
N LEU A 82 1.09 18.09 5.58
CA LEU A 82 0.83 17.34 4.35
C LEU A 82 2.12 16.96 3.64
N ARG A 83 2.08 15.84 2.92
CA ARG A 83 3.23 15.29 2.22
C ARG A 83 3.11 15.58 0.73
N GLY A 84 4.09 16.27 0.20
CA GLY A 84 4.27 16.45 -1.23
C GLY A 84 5.29 15.47 -1.81
N ARG A 85 5.16 15.13 -3.09
CA ARG A 85 6.21 14.44 -3.83
C ARG A 85 6.29 14.88 -5.28
N TYR A 86 7.47 14.78 -5.87
CA TYR A 86 7.66 14.84 -7.32
C TYR A 86 8.69 13.79 -7.75
N GLU A 87 8.58 13.35 -9.00
CA GLU A 87 9.54 12.43 -9.61
C GLU A 87 10.67 13.20 -10.30
N THR A 88 11.92 12.78 -10.07
CA THR A 88 13.11 13.52 -10.54
C THR A 88 13.22 13.53 -12.07
N ALA A 89 12.73 12.49 -12.75
CA ALA A 89 12.71 12.41 -14.22
C ALA A 89 11.65 13.33 -14.85
N VAL A 90 10.58 13.63 -14.12
CA VAL A 90 9.40 14.37 -14.58
C VAL A 90 9.14 15.52 -13.60
N LYS A 91 10.12 16.43 -13.48
CA LYS A 91 10.14 17.54 -12.49
C LYS A 91 8.90 18.46 -12.50
N THR A 92 8.02 18.30 -13.48
CA THR A 92 6.81 19.11 -13.73
C THR A 92 5.55 18.58 -13.03
N GLU A 93 5.59 17.43 -12.38
CA GLU A 93 4.40 16.82 -11.80
C GLU A 93 4.51 16.70 -10.28
N PHE A 94 4.35 17.84 -9.61
CA PHE A 94 4.27 17.85 -8.15
C PHE A 94 2.89 17.41 -7.69
N HIS A 95 2.85 16.46 -6.76
CA HIS A 95 1.62 15.88 -6.23
C HIS A 95 1.56 16.05 -4.72
N LYS A 96 0.42 16.53 -4.25
CA LYS A 96 0.05 16.56 -2.83
C LYS A 96 -0.67 15.27 -2.47
N ILE A 97 -0.16 14.55 -1.48
CA ILE A 97 -0.75 13.31 -0.99
C ILE A 97 -1.66 13.63 0.19
N VAL A 98 -2.95 13.37 0.03
CA VAL A 98 -3.96 13.54 1.08
C VAL A 98 -4.38 12.16 1.57
N LEU A 99 -4.06 11.83 2.82
CA LEU A 99 -4.58 10.62 3.47
C LEU A 99 -5.97 10.93 4.03
N ARG A 100 -7.01 10.36 3.42
CA ARG A 100 -8.41 10.57 3.81
C ARG A 100 -8.76 9.71 5.02
N HIS A 101 -8.45 8.43 4.93
CA HIS A 101 -8.72 7.46 6.00
C HIS A 101 -7.57 6.49 6.18
N CYS A 102 -7.43 6.00 7.40
CA CYS A 102 -6.44 4.98 7.73
C CYS A 102 -6.95 4.01 8.78
N LEU A 103 -6.80 2.73 8.49
CA LEU A 103 -7.08 1.64 9.43
C LEU A 103 -5.86 0.73 9.54
N VAL A 104 -5.31 0.61 10.73
CA VAL A 104 -4.23 -0.34 11.04
C VAL A 104 -4.81 -1.48 11.84
N VAL A 105 -4.63 -2.70 11.34
CA VAL A 105 -5.03 -3.93 12.02
C VAL A 105 -3.82 -4.83 12.26
N ARG A 106 -3.68 -5.30 13.50
CA ARG A 106 -2.74 -6.33 13.86
C ARG A 106 -3.33 -7.69 13.49
N CYS A 107 -2.56 -8.49 12.78
CA CYS A 107 -2.88 -9.89 12.50
C CYS A 107 -2.32 -10.76 13.63
N LEU A 108 -3.18 -11.26 14.51
CA LEU A 108 -2.73 -12.07 15.64
C LEU A 108 -2.05 -13.34 15.15
N ASN A 109 -0.95 -13.73 15.81
CA ASN A 109 -0.11 -14.86 15.43
C ASN A 109 0.57 -14.75 14.05
N ARG A 110 0.67 -13.52 13.50
CA ARG A 110 1.43 -13.23 12.28
C ARG A 110 2.48 -12.16 12.56
N LYS A 111 3.55 -12.20 11.76
CA LYS A 111 4.67 -11.26 11.87
C LYS A 111 4.28 -9.84 11.43
N TYR A 112 3.41 -9.75 10.42
CA TYR A 112 3.05 -8.49 9.79
C TYR A 112 1.63 -8.06 10.12
N ALA A 113 1.44 -6.76 10.25
CA ALA A 113 0.18 -6.08 10.34
C ALA A 113 -0.26 -5.57 8.95
N LEU A 114 -1.53 -5.20 8.86
CA LEU A 114 -2.12 -4.59 7.66
C LEU A 114 -2.47 -3.14 7.92
N LYS A 115 -2.13 -2.28 6.97
CA LYS A 115 -2.62 -0.91 6.92
C LYS A 115 -3.48 -0.75 5.68
N PHE A 116 -4.76 -0.45 5.88
CA PHE A 116 -5.67 -0.02 4.83
C PHE A 116 -5.67 1.51 4.79
N ALA A 117 -5.58 2.09 3.60
CA ALA A 117 -5.55 3.53 3.43
C ALA A 117 -6.38 3.93 2.22
N LEU A 118 -7.22 4.96 2.40
CA LEU A 118 -7.80 5.73 1.32
C LEU A 118 -7.02 7.04 1.21
N LYS A 119 -6.43 7.30 0.05
CA LYS A 119 -5.64 8.50 -0.19
C LYS A 119 -5.97 9.09 -1.56
N GLU A 120 -5.60 10.35 -1.77
CA GLU A 120 -5.68 11.03 -3.06
C GLU A 120 -4.33 11.64 -3.37
N GLU A 121 -3.92 11.55 -4.64
CA GLU A 121 -2.77 12.28 -5.16
C GLU A 121 -3.27 13.43 -6.03
N ILE A 122 -3.22 14.64 -5.48
CA ILE A 122 -3.73 15.84 -6.13
C ILE A 122 -2.56 16.50 -6.86
N PRO A 123 -2.61 16.66 -8.20
CA PRO A 123 -1.61 17.41 -8.93
C PRO A 123 -1.65 18.87 -8.48
N MET A 124 -0.49 19.45 -8.27
CA MET A 124 -0.32 20.81 -7.79
C MET A 124 0.27 21.68 -8.92
N PRO A 125 -0.08 22.98 -8.98
CA PRO A 125 0.44 23.85 -10.03
C PRO A 125 1.96 24.07 -9.90
N ASP A 126 2.63 24.22 -11.04
CA ASP A 126 4.10 24.25 -11.17
C ASP A 126 4.82 25.28 -10.29
N ASP A 127 4.12 26.36 -9.91
CA ASP A 127 4.62 27.44 -9.08
C ASP A 127 4.79 27.04 -7.60
N THR A 128 4.12 25.97 -7.14
CA THR A 128 4.27 25.46 -5.76
C THR A 128 5.60 24.77 -5.45
N LEU A 129 6.41 24.44 -6.47
CA LEU A 129 7.77 23.90 -6.27
C LEU A 129 8.80 24.97 -5.88
N THR A 130 8.41 26.23 -5.81
CA THR A 130 9.29 27.29 -5.36
C THR A 130 9.36 27.26 -3.82
N ILE A 131 10.54 26.88 -3.29
CA ILE A 131 11.22 27.43 -2.08
C ILE A 131 11.75 26.37 -1.10
N GLU A 132 11.18 25.16 -0.96
CA GLU A 132 11.62 24.23 0.09
C GLU A 132 12.49 23.07 -0.40
N PRO A 133 13.63 22.76 0.28
CA PRO A 133 14.45 21.60 -0.05
C PRO A 133 13.71 20.31 0.33
N ALA A 134 13.86 19.27 -0.51
CA ALA A 134 13.30 17.96 -0.23
C ALA A 134 13.77 17.46 1.16
N THR A 135 12.82 17.08 2.00
CA THR A 135 13.11 16.57 3.35
C THR A 135 13.82 15.22 3.27
N TYR A 136 13.46 14.40 2.28
CA TYR A 136 14.13 13.14 2.00
C TYR A 136 13.83 12.64 0.59
N ILE A 137 14.61 11.65 0.15
CA ILE A 137 14.59 11.04 -1.17
C ILE A 137 14.26 9.56 -1.02
N ARG A 138 13.44 9.03 -1.93
CA ARG A 138 13.19 7.58 -2.04
C ARG A 138 13.47 7.08 -3.45
N PHE A 139 14.16 5.95 -3.53
CA PHE A 139 14.30 5.15 -4.73
C PHE A 139 13.30 4.01 -4.69
N ASN A 140 12.53 3.86 -5.76
CA ASN A 140 11.58 2.77 -5.88
C ASN A 140 11.93 1.92 -7.10
N THR A 141 12.26 0.65 -6.88
CA THR A 141 12.26 -0.38 -7.92
C THR A 141 11.06 -1.27 -7.68
N ARG A 142 10.15 -1.37 -8.65
CA ARG A 142 8.84 -1.98 -8.43
C ARG A 142 8.53 -3.06 -9.46
N ALA A 143 8.12 -4.23 -9.00
CA ALA A 143 7.40 -5.20 -9.82
C ALA A 143 5.89 -5.01 -9.59
N THR A 144 5.13 -4.92 -10.67
CA THR A 144 3.67 -4.75 -10.64
C THR A 144 2.98 -5.87 -11.39
N LEU A 145 1.97 -6.47 -10.77
CA LEU A 145 1.00 -7.33 -11.43
C LEU A 145 -0.34 -6.60 -11.43
N GLU A 146 -0.85 -6.34 -12.63
CA GLU A 146 -2.09 -5.61 -12.85
C GLU A 146 -3.15 -6.59 -13.36
N LEU A 147 -4.15 -6.85 -12.53
CA LEU A 147 -5.34 -7.63 -12.86
C LEU A 147 -6.52 -6.67 -13.04
N PRO A 148 -7.65 -7.12 -13.63
CA PRO A 148 -8.80 -6.25 -13.86
C PRO A 148 -9.21 -5.44 -12.64
N ASP A 149 -9.24 -6.04 -11.45
CA ASP A 149 -9.80 -5.41 -10.24
C ASP A 149 -8.75 -5.08 -9.16
N TRP A 150 -7.53 -5.56 -9.36
CA TRP A 150 -6.50 -5.57 -8.32
C TRP A 150 -5.13 -5.32 -8.93
N LYS A 151 -4.34 -4.49 -8.26
CA LYS A 151 -2.96 -4.21 -8.63
C LYS A 151 -2.07 -4.56 -7.46
N TYR A 152 -1.17 -5.52 -7.68
CA TYR A 152 -0.18 -5.96 -6.70
C TYR A 152 1.14 -5.26 -6.97
N GLU A 153 1.76 -4.73 -5.93
CA GLU A 153 3.03 -4.03 -6.04
C GLU A 153 4.04 -4.58 -5.02
N PHE A 154 5.19 -4.98 -5.54
CA PHE A 154 6.37 -5.37 -4.76
C PHE A 154 7.45 -4.33 -5.03
N THR A 155 7.74 -3.50 -4.02
CA THR A 155 8.63 -2.36 -4.17
C THR A 155 9.83 -2.49 -3.24
N MET A 156 11.03 -2.46 -3.82
CA MET A 156 12.25 -2.19 -3.06
C MET A 156 12.42 -0.69 -2.90
N VAL A 157 12.56 -0.24 -1.66
CA VAL A 157 12.66 1.18 -1.32
C VAL A 157 13.99 1.43 -0.60
N GLY A 158 14.84 2.26 -1.20
CA GLY A 158 15.93 2.93 -0.51
C GLY A 158 15.54 4.35 -0.15
N GLU A 159 15.83 4.82 1.07
CA GLU A 159 15.44 6.17 1.51
C GLU A 159 16.51 6.86 2.36
N GLY A 160 16.57 8.20 2.29
CA GLY A 160 17.59 8.97 2.98
C GLY A 160 17.54 10.47 2.64
N PRO A 161 18.31 11.30 3.36
CA PRO A 161 18.31 12.76 3.17
C PRO A 161 18.95 13.20 1.84
N SER A 162 19.68 12.32 1.16
CA SER A 162 20.30 12.54 -0.15
C SER A 162 20.19 11.30 -1.03
N GLU A 163 20.45 11.45 -2.33
CA GLU A 163 20.44 10.32 -3.27
C GLU A 163 21.53 9.29 -2.91
N GLU A 164 22.69 9.75 -2.47
CA GLU A 164 23.76 8.86 -2.04
C GLU A 164 23.38 8.08 -0.78
N ALA A 165 22.79 8.76 0.21
CA ALA A 165 22.31 8.11 1.43
C ALA A 165 21.19 7.12 1.12
N ALA A 166 20.21 7.49 0.30
CA ALA A 166 19.10 6.62 -0.05
C ALA A 166 19.52 5.38 -0.87
N ARG A 167 20.67 5.41 -1.56
CA ARG A 167 21.28 4.22 -2.20
C ARG A 167 22.08 3.33 -1.24
N LYS A 168 22.64 3.92 -0.18
CA LYS A 168 23.49 3.22 0.81
C LYS A 168 22.72 2.70 2.03
N ASN A 169 21.60 3.33 2.34
CA ASN A 169 20.76 2.99 3.49
C ASN A 169 20.03 1.66 3.30
N ASN A 170 19.60 1.08 4.42
CA ASN A 170 18.84 -0.18 4.46
C ASN A 170 17.65 -0.12 3.50
N VAL A 171 17.63 -1.05 2.53
CA VAL A 171 16.52 -1.22 1.61
C VAL A 171 15.36 -1.87 2.36
N SER A 172 14.20 -1.21 2.34
CA SER A 172 12.96 -1.80 2.82
C SER A 172 12.21 -2.45 1.65
N HIS A 173 11.54 -3.57 1.91
CA HIS A 173 10.71 -4.25 0.93
C HIS A 173 9.25 -3.99 1.26
N GLN A 174 8.51 -3.33 0.37
CA GLN A 174 7.11 -2.97 0.57
C GLN A 174 6.23 -3.81 -0.34
N VAL A 175 5.15 -4.34 0.22
CA VAL A 175 4.16 -5.17 -0.49
C VAL A 175 2.79 -4.55 -0.29
N GLU A 176 2.10 -4.33 -1.40
CA GLU A 176 0.85 -3.59 -1.48
C GLU A 176 -0.14 -4.22 -2.46
N ILE A 177 -1.43 -4.09 -2.14
CA ILE A 177 -2.53 -4.33 -3.07
C ILE A 177 -3.34 -3.05 -3.16
N GLU A 178 -3.56 -2.58 -4.37
CA GLU A 178 -4.38 -1.44 -4.71
C GLU A 178 -5.66 -1.92 -5.42
N VAL A 179 -6.81 -1.41 -4.99
CA VAL A 179 -8.11 -1.69 -5.62
C VAL A 179 -8.21 -0.90 -6.92
N GLN A 180 -8.55 -1.56 -8.02
CA GLN A 180 -8.82 -0.87 -9.28
C GLN A 180 -10.28 -0.39 -9.34
N HIS A 181 -10.52 0.77 -9.95
CA HIS A 181 -11.88 1.35 -10.05
C HIS A 181 -12.89 0.45 -10.79
N SER A 182 -12.40 -0.38 -11.71
CA SER A 182 -13.14 -1.48 -12.35
C SER A 182 -13.83 -2.42 -11.35
N ALA A 183 -13.22 -2.69 -10.18
CA ALA A 183 -13.82 -3.50 -9.12
C ALA A 183 -15.18 -2.94 -8.66
N CYS A 184 -15.34 -1.62 -8.72
CA CYS A 184 -16.55 -0.93 -8.28
C CYS A 184 -17.77 -1.19 -9.18
N SER A 185 -17.54 -1.63 -10.42
CA SER A 185 -18.61 -1.87 -11.40
C SER A 185 -19.44 -3.14 -11.13
N HIS A 186 -18.88 -4.11 -10.39
CA HIS A 186 -19.51 -5.42 -10.20
C HIS A 186 -19.48 -5.92 -8.74
N MET A 187 -18.88 -5.18 -7.80
CA MET A 187 -18.97 -5.46 -6.37
C MET A 187 -19.68 -4.32 -5.65
N ASN A 188 -20.63 -4.63 -4.76
CA ASN A 188 -21.16 -3.61 -3.84
C ASN A 188 -20.07 -3.23 -2.80
N SER A 189 -20.29 -2.13 -2.06
CA SER A 189 -19.25 -1.59 -1.18
C SER A 189 -18.82 -2.54 -0.06
N ARG A 190 -19.77 -3.32 0.47
CA ARG A 190 -19.51 -4.30 1.53
C ARG A 190 -18.71 -5.50 1.01
N ASP A 191 -19.11 -6.06 -0.14
CA ASP A 191 -18.43 -7.22 -0.73
C ASP A 191 -16.99 -6.88 -1.13
N LEU A 192 -16.77 -5.67 -1.68
CA LEU A 192 -15.44 -5.19 -2.01
C LEU A 192 -14.59 -4.99 -0.74
N ALA A 193 -15.18 -4.46 0.35
CA ALA A 193 -14.51 -4.34 1.64
C ALA A 193 -14.11 -5.69 2.24
N ILE A 194 -15.00 -6.69 2.20
CA ILE A 194 -14.71 -8.06 2.64
C ILE A 194 -13.60 -8.68 1.79
N THR A 195 -13.66 -8.48 0.47
CA THR A 195 -12.66 -9.02 -0.46
C THR A 195 -11.30 -8.37 -0.24
N LEU A 196 -11.25 -7.06 -0.06
CA LEU A 196 -10.01 -6.33 0.27
C LEU A 196 -9.42 -6.81 1.60
N LEU A 197 -10.25 -7.03 2.63
CA LEU A 197 -9.80 -7.60 3.90
C LEU A 197 -9.24 -9.02 3.73
N GLY A 198 -9.93 -9.86 2.95
CA GLY A 198 -9.49 -11.22 2.62
C GLY A 198 -8.13 -11.22 1.93
N ARG A 199 -7.97 -10.41 0.87
CA ARG A 199 -6.70 -10.27 0.16
C ARG A 199 -5.58 -9.76 1.06
N GLY A 200 -5.87 -8.80 1.93
CA GLY A 200 -4.91 -8.34 2.94
C GLY A 200 -4.46 -9.48 3.86
N ARG A 201 -5.38 -10.32 4.33
CA ARG A 201 -5.04 -11.51 5.13
C ARG A 201 -4.17 -12.49 4.35
N ASP A 202 -4.48 -12.73 3.07
CA ASP A 202 -3.71 -13.63 2.23
C ASP A 202 -2.23 -13.20 2.14
N LEU A 203 -1.96 -11.89 2.09
CA LEU A 203 -0.59 -11.37 2.15
C LEU A 203 0.15 -11.71 3.46
N THR A 204 -0.57 -11.94 4.56
CA THR A 204 0.02 -12.31 5.87
C THR A 204 0.13 -13.82 6.08
N CYS A 205 -0.44 -14.62 5.18
CA CYS A 205 -0.41 -16.07 5.25
C CYS A 205 0.86 -16.62 4.61
N ARG A 206 1.49 -17.58 5.28
CA ARG A 206 2.39 -18.52 4.60
C ARG A 206 1.51 -19.54 3.90
N VAL A 207 1.63 -19.71 2.59
CA VAL A 207 1.03 -20.85 1.90
C VAL A 207 1.64 -22.09 2.52
N LYS A 208 0.90 -22.84 3.33
CA LYS A 208 1.32 -24.20 3.69
C LYS A 208 1.43 -24.98 2.38
N ALA A 209 2.31 -25.97 2.30
CA ALA A 209 2.39 -26.85 1.12
C ALA A 209 1.03 -27.49 0.73
N THR A 210 0.05 -27.48 1.64
CA THR A 210 -1.32 -27.95 1.45
C THR A 210 -2.31 -26.92 0.89
N GLY A 211 -1.93 -25.63 0.76
CA GLY A 211 -2.81 -24.57 0.27
C GLY A 211 -3.88 -24.08 1.26
N GLU A 212 -3.87 -24.56 2.52
CA GLU A 212 -4.88 -24.17 3.52
C GLU A 212 -4.55 -22.82 4.16
N LEU A 213 -5.48 -21.86 4.01
CA LEU A 213 -5.45 -20.57 4.71
C LEU A 213 -6.06 -20.74 6.10
N GLU A 214 -5.23 -20.66 7.14
CA GLU A 214 -5.72 -20.60 8.52
C GLU A 214 -6.45 -19.29 8.77
N PHE A 215 -7.54 -19.33 9.55
CA PHE A 215 -8.20 -18.11 10.02
C PHE A 215 -7.24 -17.26 10.85
N ILE A 216 -7.19 -15.96 10.57
CA ILE A 216 -6.32 -14.99 11.26
C ILE A 216 -7.20 -14.00 12.05
N PRO A 217 -7.21 -14.11 13.39
CA PRO A 217 -7.85 -13.12 14.24
C PRO A 217 -7.20 -11.74 14.05
N LEU A 218 -8.01 -10.68 14.02
CA LEU A 218 -7.56 -9.31 13.79
C LEU A 218 -7.88 -8.42 15.00
N GLU A 219 -7.01 -7.44 15.24
CA GLU A 219 -7.17 -6.43 16.30
C GLU A 219 -6.96 -5.04 15.70
N ILE A 220 -7.89 -4.10 15.92
CA ILE A 220 -7.74 -2.71 15.47
C ILE A 220 -6.73 -2.00 16.37
N VAL A 221 -5.69 -1.41 15.77
CA VAL A 221 -4.62 -0.70 16.47
C VAL A 221 -4.82 0.81 16.36
N THR A 222 -5.26 1.28 15.20
CA THR A 222 -5.55 2.70 14.96
C THR A 222 -6.63 2.82 13.90
N LYS A 223 -7.53 3.78 14.11
CA LYS A 223 -8.56 4.19 13.16
C LYS A 223 -8.61 5.72 13.17
N SER A 224 -8.45 6.34 12.00
CA SER A 224 -8.60 7.78 11.78
C SER A 224 -9.53 8.01 10.61
#